data_AF-A0A151EP56-F1
#
_entry.id   AF-A0A151EP56-F1
#
_cell.length_a   1.000
_cell.length_b   1.000
_cell.length_c   1.000
_cell.angle_alpha   90.00
_cell.angle_beta   90.00
_cell.angle_gamma   90.00
#
_symmetry.space_group_name_H-M   'P 1'
#
loop_
_entity.id
_entity.type
_entity.pdbx_description
1 polymer ?
#
loop_
_entity_poly.entity_id
_entity_poly.type
_entity_poly.pdbx_seq_one_letter_code
_entity_poly.pdbx_strand_id
1 'polypeptide(L)' 'MMADAEDFPGDRLEREGWLRRSILAEPRLGEVVAMYEELGLEVKVVDLDPSLEVCGECVKDQDGALKTVYTKGKSREGV' A
#
# COMPACT_ATOMS: atom_id res chain seq x y z
N MET A 1 -18.83 9.43 -23.56
CA MET A 1 -18.76 9.41 -22.08
C MET A 1 -17.86 8.26 -21.67
N MET A 2 -16.55 8.48 -21.46
CA MET A 2 -15.64 7.49 -20.87
C MET A 2 -14.50 8.26 -20.21
N ALA A 3 -14.81 8.90 -19.08
CA ALA A 3 -13.80 9.41 -18.15
C ALA A 3 -14.01 8.61 -16.86
N ASP A 4 -12.91 8.28 -16.20
CA ASP A 4 -12.84 7.55 -14.93
C ASP A 4 -13.09 6.04 -15.06
N ALA A 5 -12.29 5.39 -15.91
CA ALA A 5 -11.69 4.14 -15.45
C ALA A 5 -10.86 4.53 -14.22
N GLU A 6 -11.40 4.18 -13.05
CA GLU A 6 -10.88 4.42 -11.72
C GLU A 6 -9.35 4.20 -11.72
N ASP A 7 -8.60 5.31 -11.61
CA ASP A 7 -7.15 5.31 -11.47
C ASP A 7 -6.84 4.78 -10.07
N PHE A 8 -6.84 3.45 -9.92
CA PHE A 8 -6.44 2.85 -8.66
C PHE A 8 -4.98 3.23 -8.40
N PRO A 9 -4.69 3.95 -7.30
CA PRO A 9 -3.33 4.39 -6.98
C PRO A 9 -2.32 3.22 -6.93
N GLY A 10 -2.78 2.00 -6.62
CA GLY A 10 -1.95 0.79 -6.63
C GLY A 10 -1.32 0.49 -8.00
N ASP A 11 -2.11 0.48 -9.08
CA ASP A 11 -1.62 0.13 -10.42
C ASP A 11 -0.57 1.13 -10.92
N ARG A 12 -0.76 2.42 -10.62
CA ARG A 12 0.20 3.47 -10.95
C ARG A 12 1.51 3.28 -10.18
N LEU A 13 1.43 2.97 -8.88
CA LEU A 13 2.61 2.75 -8.05
C LEU A 13 3.41 1.53 -8.53
N GLU A 14 2.75 0.44 -8.89
CA GLU A 14 3.44 -0.73 -9.45
C GLU A 14 4.15 -0.40 -10.77
N ARG A 15 3.52 0.40 -11.65
CA ARG A 15 4.16 0.92 -12.87
C ARG A 15 5.32 1.88 -12.60
N GLU A 16 5.27 2.65 -11.53
CA GLU A 16 6.34 3.54 -11.07
C GLU A 16 7.49 2.80 -10.34
N GLY A 17 7.41 1.47 -10.23
CA GLY A 17 8.41 0.61 -9.60
C GLY A 17 8.30 0.52 -8.07
N TRP A 18 7.13 0.81 -7.51
CA TRP A 18 6.86 0.58 -6.10
C TRP A 18 6.50 -0.89 -5.87
N LEU A 19 6.99 -1.45 -4.76
CA LEU A 19 6.70 -2.83 -4.39
C LEU A 19 5.64 -2.85 -3.30
N ARG A 20 4.52 -3.53 -3.59
CA ARG A 20 3.49 -3.84 -2.59
C ARG A 20 4.11 -4.76 -1.52
N ARG A 21 4.09 -4.33 -0.26
CA ARG A 21 4.68 -5.09 0.86
C ARG A 21 3.64 -5.80 1.71
N SER A 22 2.65 -5.07 2.21
CA SER A 22 1.66 -5.60 3.15
C SER A 22 0.39 -4.77 3.12
N ILE A 23 -0.74 -5.41 3.43
CA ILE A 23 -2.04 -4.77 3.60
C ILE A 23 -2.37 -4.86 5.09
N LEU A 24 -2.50 -3.71 5.75
CA LEU A 24 -2.61 -3.63 7.21
C LEU A 24 -3.60 -2.52 7.58
N ALA A 25 -4.31 -2.71 8.69
CA ALA A 25 -5.04 -1.65 9.35
C ALA A 25 -4.19 -1.04 10.49
N GLU A 26 -4.62 0.11 11.01
CA GLU A 26 -4.05 0.68 12.23
C GLU A 26 -4.32 -0.21 13.45
N PRO A 27 -3.43 -0.18 14.47
CA PRO A 27 -2.20 0.62 14.59
C PRO A 27 -0.98 0.01 13.88
N ARG A 28 -1.04 -1.27 13.50
CA ARG A 28 0.10 -2.01 12.92
C ARG A 28 0.67 -1.36 11.66
N LEU A 29 -0.19 -0.72 10.87
CA LEU A 29 0.22 0.06 9.72
C LEU A 29 1.29 1.10 10.07
N GLY A 30 1.04 1.91 11.10
CA GLY A 30 1.96 2.99 11.52
C GLY A 30 3.31 2.44 11.98
N GLU A 31 3.30 1.33 12.72
CA GLU A 31 4.54 0.65 13.15
C GLU A 31 5.39 0.19 11.96
N VAL A 32 4.75 -0.41 10.95
CA VAL A 32 5.44 -0.91 9.75
C VAL A 32 5.95 0.24 8.88
N VAL A 33 5.19 1.33 8.75
CA VAL A 33 5.61 2.53 8.02
C VAL A 33 6.84 3.13 8.67
N ALA A 34 6.79 3.37 9.98
CA ALA A 34 7.92 3.92 10.74
C ALA A 34 9.18 3.04 10.58
N MET A 35 9.03 1.72 10.71
CA MET A 35 10.15 0.79 10.53
C MET A 35 10.79 0.92 9.14
N TYR A 36 10.00 1.00 8.07
CA TYR A 36 10.54 1.16 6.71
C TYR A 36 11.17 2.55 6.48
N GLU A 37 10.60 3.61 7.05
CA GLU A 37 11.19 4.96 7.01
C GLU A 37 12.54 5.00 7.76
N GLU A 38 12.65 4.33 8.92
CA GLU A 38 13.89 4.19 9.68
C GLU A 38 14.97 3.41 8.90
N LEU A 39 14.56 2.44 8.09
CA LEU A 39 15.45 1.73 7.17
C LEU A 39 15.90 2.58 5.97
N GLY A 40 15.39 3.81 5.83
CA GLY A 40 15.70 4.73 4.74
C GLY A 40 14.99 4.40 3.43
N LEU A 41 13.92 3.60 3.48
CA LEU A 41 13.09 3.27 2.33
C LEU A 41 11.99 4.32 2.16
N GLU A 42 11.57 4.58 0.92
CA GLU A 42 10.38 5.39 0.69
C GLU A 42 9.15 4.53 0.95
N VAL A 43 8.25 5.01 1.79
CA VAL A 43 7.01 4.32 2.14
C VAL A 43 5.83 5.14 1.63
N LYS A 44 4.89 4.46 0.98
CA LYS A 44 3.66 5.08 0.50
C LYS A 44 2.48 4.21 0.89
N VAL A 45 1.52 4.84 1.55
CA VAL A 45 0.33 4.18 2.06
C VAL A 45 -0.83 4.57 1.17
N VAL A 46 -1.59 3.57 0.73
CA VAL A 46 -2.74 3.75 -0.16
C VAL A 46 -3.95 3.11 0.48
N ASP A 47 -5.06 3.83 0.49
CA ASP A 47 -6.36 3.29 0.90
C ASP A 47 -6.76 2.14 -0.04
N LEU A 48 -6.96 0.96 0.55
CA LEU A 48 -7.42 -0.19 -0.19
C LEU A 48 -8.93 -0.16 -0.18
N ASP A 49 -9.53 -0.05 -1.37
CA ASP A 49 -10.97 -0.17 -1.48
C ASP A 49 -11.35 -1.65 -1.29
N PRO A 50 -12.02 -2.02 -0.19
CA PRO A 50 -12.34 -3.41 0.11
C PRO A 50 -13.33 -4.01 -0.89
N SER A 51 -13.99 -3.16 -1.67
CA SER A 51 -14.95 -3.53 -2.71
C SER A 51 -14.29 -4.08 -3.98
N LEU A 52 -12.99 -3.81 -4.22
CA LEU A 52 -12.29 -4.20 -5.45
C LEU A 52 -11.20 -5.27 -5.29
N GLU A 53 -10.49 -5.27 -4.17
CA GLU A 53 -9.17 -5.95 -4.09
C GLU A 53 -9.11 -7.13 -3.10
N VAL A 54 -10.11 -7.31 -2.25
CA VAL A 54 -10.01 -8.26 -1.13
C VAL A 54 -11.21 -9.21 -1.12
N CYS A 55 -10.94 -10.52 -1.02
CA CYS A 55 -11.98 -11.48 -0.68
C CYS A 55 -12.65 -11.02 0.62
N GLY A 56 -13.98 -10.88 0.62
CA GLY A 56 -14.79 -10.36 1.73
C GLY A 56 -14.67 -11.12 3.05
N GLU A 57 -13.80 -12.12 3.15
CA GLU A 57 -13.43 -12.81 4.38
C GLU A 57 -12.38 -12.05 5.19
N CYS A 58 -11.45 -11.33 4.56
CA CYS A 58 -10.44 -10.51 5.26
C CYS A 58 -10.97 -9.14 5.73
N VAL A 59 -12.07 -8.67 5.13
CA VAL A 59 -12.72 -7.36 5.44
C VAL A 59 -13.76 -7.50 6.55
N LYS A 60 -14.35 -8.69 6.72
CA LYS A 60 -15.49 -8.94 7.63
C LYS A 60 -15.19 -8.67 9.11
N ASP A 61 -13.92 -8.65 9.50
CA ASP A 61 -13.48 -8.47 10.89
C ASP A 61 -12.70 -7.15 11.10
N GLN A 62 -12.59 -6.33 10.06
CA GLN A 62 -11.84 -5.07 10.09
C GLN A 62 -12.81 -3.92 9.83
N ASP A 63 -13.29 -3.29 10.90
CA ASP A 63 -14.05 -2.02 10.85
C ASP A 63 -13.16 -0.84 10.39
N GLY A 64 -11.85 -1.08 10.23
CA GLY A 64 -10.87 -0.11 9.79
C GLY A 64 -10.64 -0.12 8.28
N ALA A 65 -10.42 1.07 7.71
CA ALA A 65 -9.96 1.22 6.33
C ALA A 65 -8.63 0.48 6.15
N LEU A 66 -8.65 -0.68 5.49
CA LEU A 66 -7.45 -1.42 5.12
C LEU A 66 -6.59 -0.53 4.24
N LYS A 67 -5.30 -0.46 4.53
CA LYS A 67 -4.35 0.33 3.75
C LYS A 67 -3.24 -0.57 3.25
N THR A 68 -2.86 -0.39 2.00
CA THR A 68 -1.76 -1.10 1.38
C THR A 68 -0.49 -0.27 1.50
N VAL A 69 0.55 -0.88 2.07
CA VAL A 69 1.90 -0.32 2.17
C VAL A 69 2.70 -0.70 0.94
N TYR A 70 3.17 0.33 0.25
CA TYR A 70 4.13 0.24 -0.82
C TYR A 70 5.48 0.76 -0.33
N THR A 71 6.54 0.07 -0.70
CA THR A 71 7.90 0.55 -0.43
C THR A 71 8.68 0.67 -1.74
N LYS A 72 9.44 1.74 -1.88
CA LYS A 72 10.41 1.90 -2.95
C LYS A 72 11.79 1.97 -2.33
N GLY A 73 12.66 1.06 -2.78
CA GLY A 73 14.06 1.14 -2.44
C GLY A 73 14.63 2.41 -3.04
N LYS A 74 15.16 3.31 -2.21
CA LYS A 74 16.16 4.25 -2.72
C LYS A 74 17.33 3.38 -3.15
N SER A 75 17.65 3.41 -4.43
CA SER A 75 18.77 2.67 -5.00
C SER A 75 20.02 2.90 -4.14
N ARG A 76 20.30 1.99 -3.22
CA ARG A 76 21.63 1.88 -2.65
C ARG A 76 22.37 0.95 -3.60
N GLU A 77 22.82 1.53 -4.70
CA GLU A 77 24.06 1.06 -5.34
C GLU A 77 25.10 0.96 -4.22
N GLY A 78 25.62 -0.25 -3.97
CA GLY A 78 26.62 -0.47 -2.92
C GLY A 78 26.51 -1.84 -2.26
N VAL A 79 26.76 -2.90 -3.02
CA VAL A 79 27.52 -4.05 -2.54
C VAL A 79 28.55 -4.44 -3.59
#